data_AF-A0A2V6BHP4-F1
#
_entry.id   AF-A0A2V6BHP4-F1
#
_cell.length_a   1.000
_cell.length_b   1.000
_cell.length_c   1.000
_cell.angle_alpha   90.00
_cell.angle_beta   90.00
_cell.angle_gamma   90.00
#
_symmetry.space_group_name_H-M   'P 1'
#
loop_
_entity.id
_entity.type
_entity.pdbx_description
1 polymer ?
#
loop_
_entity_poly.entity_id
_entity_poly.type
_entity_poly.pdbx_seq_one_letter_code
_entity_poly.pdbx_strand_id
1 'polypeptide(L)'
;MSKLGKAAGVFGFILICSTLPATPLERSVSPSRQFIIFGGNRILRSAVSDAAERVKSKLLALLQSRDQWSVPILLNLQRPQANAPEVPAVLLNFSQTGAGLKIQLDLLVDRDFQPPVLQREVLRALLLELSYRALPSLPAGTPYVAPPDWLVDGILTLDNESPEVFEGLDSVASSPPVLKIFLAQNPRLLDSQSRALYRACASALVRILLEHENGRVQLNRYIGDLPRASVDALSDLRAHFPWLGKDPDSTEKNWRENVVRVANERRFALITFAATSEQLDECLRTKIAQDRAKKNSLNLEETIRASRPNIDTRAATELGRRLTLLGARAHPLLRPVVVDYQLAAELLARKKRHGLAKRLAGSAALREKIAARMSEVDDFMNWYEATQAKTASEAFRDYLHAVDSSEQVPRRRDALSVYLDALETQLQ
;
A
#
# COMPACT_ATOMS: atom_id res chain seq x y z
N MET A 1 -49.44 -34.99 67.00
CA MET A 1 -49.40 -33.54 67.29
C MET A 1 -48.20 -33.24 68.18
N SER A 2 -47.53 -32.11 67.95
CA SER A 2 -46.45 -31.49 68.75
C SER A 2 -44.98 -31.94 68.53
N LYS A 3 -44.09 -30.98 68.79
CA LYS A 3 -42.71 -30.74 68.34
C LYS A 3 -41.63 -31.59 69.03
N LEU A 4 -40.46 -31.79 68.38
CA LEU A 4 -39.12 -31.25 68.74
C LEU A 4 -38.03 -31.90 67.84
N GLY A 5 -37.09 -31.15 67.27
CA GLY A 5 -35.69 -31.26 67.70
C GLY A 5 -34.69 -30.84 66.62
N LYS A 6 -33.56 -30.27 67.08
CA LYS A 6 -32.54 -29.46 66.39
C LYS A 6 -31.48 -30.26 65.59
N ALA A 7 -30.68 -29.50 64.83
CA ALA A 7 -29.23 -29.64 64.52
C ALA A 7 -28.94 -29.83 63.02
N ALA A 8 -28.38 -28.84 62.31
CA ALA A 8 -26.96 -28.44 62.25
C ALA A 8 -26.30 -28.97 60.96
N GLY A 9 -25.70 -28.07 60.17
CA GLY A 9 -25.00 -28.44 58.94
C GLY A 9 -24.72 -27.22 58.05
N VAL A 10 -23.84 -26.33 58.51
CA VAL A 10 -23.27 -25.25 57.68
C VAL A 10 -22.30 -25.88 56.69
N PHE A 11 -22.58 -25.78 55.38
CA PHE A 11 -21.58 -25.99 54.33
C PHE A 11 -21.39 -24.67 53.59
N GLY A 12 -20.39 -23.90 54.02
CA GLY A 12 -19.89 -22.76 53.26
C GLY A 12 -19.12 -23.28 52.04
N PHE A 13 -19.70 -23.15 50.86
CA PHE A 13 -18.97 -23.32 49.61
C PHE A 13 -18.23 -22.01 49.33
N ILE A 14 -16.94 -21.97 49.67
CA ILE A 14 -16.04 -20.90 49.24
C ILE A 14 -15.80 -21.11 47.75
N LEU A 15 -16.46 -20.32 46.90
CA LEU A 15 -16.11 -20.19 45.49
C LEU A 15 -14.78 -19.44 45.42
N ILE A 16 -13.68 -20.18 45.28
CA ILE A 16 -12.38 -19.60 44.93
C ILE A 16 -12.47 -19.22 43.45
N CYS A 17 -12.88 -17.99 43.18
CA CYS A 17 -12.70 -17.36 41.88
C CYS A 17 -11.19 -17.12 41.70
N SER A 18 -10.49 -18.11 41.14
CA SER A 18 -9.15 -17.90 40.59
C SER A 18 -9.28 -16.99 39.38
N THR A 19 -9.21 -15.67 39.60
CA THR A 19 -8.93 -14.72 38.53
C THR A 19 -7.48 -14.92 38.13
N LEU A 20 -7.24 -15.85 37.19
CA LEU A 20 -5.96 -15.87 36.48
C LEU A 20 -5.80 -14.49 35.84
N PRO A 21 -4.76 -13.72 36.18
CA PRO A 21 -4.50 -12.46 35.51
C PRO A 21 -4.28 -12.78 34.03
N ALA A 22 -5.17 -12.27 33.17
CA ALA A 22 -4.97 -12.32 31.73
C ALA A 22 -3.60 -11.67 31.46
N THR A 23 -2.63 -12.46 31.00
CA THR A 23 -1.33 -11.94 30.58
C THR A 23 -1.57 -10.78 29.62
N PRO A 24 -0.99 -9.59 29.84
CA PRO A 24 -1.18 -8.45 28.96
C PRO A 24 -0.89 -8.89 27.53
N LEU A 25 -1.85 -8.72 26.61
CA LEU A 25 -1.61 -9.05 25.22
C LEU A 25 -0.39 -8.24 24.77
N GLU A 26 0.63 -8.95 24.27
CA GLU A 26 1.79 -8.29 23.71
C GLU A 26 1.34 -7.34 22.60
N ARG A 27 1.72 -6.07 22.74
CA ARG A 27 1.37 -5.02 21.79
C ARG A 27 2.57 -4.21 21.38
N SER A 28 2.49 -3.65 20.18
CA SER A 28 3.40 -2.65 19.66
C SER A 28 2.60 -1.43 19.24
N VAL A 29 3.13 -0.24 19.49
CA VAL A 29 2.52 1.02 19.09
C VAL A 29 3.40 1.63 18.02
N SER A 30 2.79 2.10 16.94
CA SER A 30 3.53 2.69 15.83
C SER A 30 4.10 4.07 16.19
N PRO A 31 5.10 4.59 15.45
CA PRO A 31 5.68 5.92 15.69
C PRO A 31 4.65 7.05 15.75
N SER A 32 3.65 7.06 14.86
CA SER A 32 2.59 8.09 14.88
C SER A 32 1.57 7.88 15.99
N ARG A 33 1.65 6.77 16.72
CA ARG A 33 0.72 6.30 17.76
C ARG A 33 -0.71 6.04 17.29
N GLN A 34 -0.98 6.18 15.98
CA GLN A 34 -2.30 5.87 15.42
C GLN A 34 -2.55 4.36 15.36
N PHE A 35 -1.51 3.55 15.14
CA PHE A 35 -1.66 2.11 14.99
C PHE A 35 -1.23 1.37 16.26
N ILE A 36 -2.10 0.50 16.76
CA ILE A 36 -1.83 -0.36 17.91
C ILE A 36 -1.95 -1.82 17.45
N ILE A 37 -0.83 -2.52 17.41
CA ILE A 37 -0.72 -3.87 16.87
C ILE A 37 -0.68 -4.89 18.02
N PHE A 38 -1.61 -5.84 18.01
CA PHE A 38 -1.71 -6.93 18.98
C PHE A 38 -1.39 -8.28 18.34
N GLY A 39 -0.91 -9.23 19.16
CA GLY A 39 -0.66 -10.60 18.72
C GLY A 39 0.62 -10.76 17.89
N GLY A 40 0.78 -11.91 17.24
CA GLY A 40 2.00 -12.25 16.50
C GLY A 40 3.28 -12.26 17.35
N ASN A 41 4.44 -12.29 16.70
CA ASN A 41 5.73 -12.05 17.35
C ASN A 41 6.17 -10.59 17.12
N ARG A 42 7.18 -10.12 17.87
CA ARG A 42 7.70 -8.75 17.77
C ARG A 42 8.11 -8.35 16.35
N ILE A 43 8.73 -9.26 15.60
CA ILE A 43 9.21 -8.99 14.21
C ILE A 43 8.01 -8.71 13.30
N LEU A 44 6.99 -9.55 13.35
CA LEU A 44 5.77 -9.38 12.57
C LEU A 44 5.05 -8.08 12.94
N ARG A 45 4.94 -7.77 14.25
CA ARG A 45 4.34 -6.51 14.70
C ARG A 45 5.10 -5.29 14.16
N SER A 46 6.43 -5.33 14.16
CA SER A 46 7.27 -4.26 13.57
C SER A 46 7.00 -4.12 12.08
N ALA A 47 7.03 -5.23 11.32
CA ALA A 47 6.81 -5.19 9.88
C ALA A 47 5.41 -4.65 9.50
N VAL A 48 4.38 -5.04 10.26
CA VAL A 48 3.01 -4.53 10.08
C VAL A 48 2.92 -3.05 10.43
N SER A 49 3.54 -2.63 11.53
CA SER A 49 3.63 -1.22 11.93
C SER A 49 4.26 -0.38 10.81
N ASP A 50 5.42 -0.80 10.31
CA ASP A 50 6.15 -0.07 9.26
C ASP A 50 5.35 -0.02 7.95
N ALA A 51 4.66 -1.11 7.60
CA ALA A 51 3.80 -1.13 6.43
C ALA A 51 2.60 -0.17 6.58
N ALA A 52 1.97 -0.13 7.76
CA ALA A 52 0.84 0.75 8.01
C ALA A 52 1.23 2.24 7.99
N GLU A 53 2.37 2.57 8.61
CA GLU A 53 2.92 3.94 8.55
C GLU A 53 3.26 4.37 7.13
N ARG A 54 3.85 3.49 6.30
CA ARG A 54 4.10 3.80 4.88
C ARG A 54 2.82 4.12 4.12
N VAL A 55 1.74 3.36 4.33
CA VAL A 55 0.44 3.62 3.68
C VAL A 55 -0.12 4.98 4.14
N LYS A 56 -0.04 5.27 5.44
CA LYS A 56 -0.46 6.54 6.01
C LYS A 56 0.31 7.73 5.44
N SER A 57 1.64 7.68 5.46
CA SER A 57 2.49 8.76 4.93
C SER A 57 2.17 9.03 3.47
N LYS A 58 1.99 7.99 2.66
CA LYS A 58 1.58 8.13 1.24
C LYS A 58 0.22 8.82 1.10
N LEU A 59 -0.79 8.39 1.87
CA LEU A 59 -2.11 8.99 1.84
C LEU A 59 -2.09 10.46 2.25
N LEU A 60 -1.40 10.79 3.34
CA LEU A 60 -1.31 12.18 3.83
C LEU A 60 -0.56 13.08 2.84
N ALA A 61 0.53 12.59 2.25
CA ALA A 61 1.26 13.29 1.19
C ALA A 61 0.39 13.52 -0.06
N LEU A 62 -0.37 12.50 -0.47
CA LEU A 62 -1.32 12.59 -1.57
C LEU A 62 -2.37 13.67 -1.32
N LEU A 63 -2.92 13.71 -0.12
CA LEU A 63 -3.98 14.65 0.25
C LEU A 63 -3.44 16.03 0.64
N GLN A 64 -2.11 16.19 0.78
CA GLN A 64 -1.45 17.36 1.38
C GLN A 64 -2.05 17.71 2.75
N SER A 65 -2.37 16.68 3.52
CA SER A 65 -3.05 16.79 4.81
C SER A 65 -2.08 16.54 5.95
N ARG A 66 -2.21 17.32 7.02
CA ARG A 66 -1.42 17.11 8.24
C ARG A 66 -1.88 15.86 8.97
N ASP A 67 -0.95 15.26 9.71
CA ASP A 67 -1.25 14.12 10.56
C ASP A 67 -2.01 14.56 11.81
N GLN A 68 -3.33 14.45 11.78
CA GLN A 68 -4.25 14.90 12.84
C GLN A 68 -5.31 13.83 13.11
N TRP A 69 -4.87 12.57 13.20
CA TRP A 69 -5.78 11.47 13.52
C TRP A 69 -6.41 11.65 14.90
N SER A 70 -7.66 11.23 15.06
CA SER A 70 -8.38 11.29 16.35
C SER A 70 -8.71 9.92 16.91
N VAL A 71 -8.89 8.92 16.04
CA VAL A 71 -9.25 7.55 16.41
C VAL A 71 -8.08 6.60 16.13
N PRO A 72 -7.59 5.85 17.12
CA PRO A 72 -6.57 4.84 16.88
C PRO A 72 -7.15 3.66 16.07
N ILE A 73 -6.31 3.07 15.23
CA ILE A 73 -6.62 1.89 14.43
C ILE A 73 -5.95 0.69 15.10
N LEU A 74 -6.76 -0.28 15.54
CA LEU A 74 -6.28 -1.50 16.19
C LEU A 74 -6.01 -2.57 15.13
N LEU A 75 -4.83 -3.18 15.12
CA LEU A 75 -4.50 -4.30 14.23
C LEU A 75 -4.29 -5.56 15.07
N ASN A 76 -5.18 -6.54 14.91
CA ASN A 76 -5.09 -7.81 15.64
C ASN A 76 -4.53 -8.89 14.72
N LEU A 77 -3.32 -9.36 15.02
CA LEU A 77 -2.66 -10.42 14.26
C LEU A 77 -3.01 -11.77 14.86
N GLN A 78 -3.89 -12.49 14.17
CA GLN A 78 -4.34 -13.83 14.51
C GLN A 78 -3.57 -14.87 13.68
N ARG A 79 -3.29 -16.02 14.28
CA ARG A 79 -2.79 -17.20 13.55
C ARG A 79 -3.93 -18.20 13.37
N PRO A 80 -3.97 -18.96 12.27
CA PRO A 80 -4.91 -20.06 12.12
C PRO A 80 -4.80 -21.01 13.31
N GLN A 81 -5.93 -21.33 13.94
CA GLN A 81 -6.01 -22.30 15.03
C GLN A 81 -6.69 -23.57 14.51
N ALA A 82 -6.15 -24.74 14.83
CA ALA A 82 -6.81 -26.01 14.53
C ALA A 82 -8.16 -26.04 15.27
N ASN A 83 -9.25 -26.28 14.54
CA ASN A 83 -10.65 -26.33 15.02
C ASN A 83 -11.35 -24.98 15.29
N ALA A 84 -10.82 -23.86 14.82
CA ALA A 84 -11.58 -22.60 14.80
C ALA A 84 -12.53 -22.53 13.59
N PRO A 85 -13.69 -21.83 13.69
CA PRO A 85 -14.54 -21.57 12.54
C PRO A 85 -13.75 -20.85 11.43
N GLU A 86 -14.15 -21.05 10.17
CA GLU A 86 -13.55 -20.33 9.03
C GLU A 86 -13.78 -18.82 9.21
N VAL A 87 -12.73 -18.11 9.62
CA VAL A 87 -12.71 -16.65 9.75
C VAL A 87 -12.12 -16.08 8.45
N PRO A 88 -12.70 -15.01 7.88
CA PRO A 88 -12.10 -14.37 6.72
C PRO A 88 -10.65 -13.94 6.98
N ALA A 89 -9.80 -14.07 5.97
CA ALA A 89 -8.37 -13.76 6.09
C ALA A 89 -8.11 -12.33 6.59
N VAL A 90 -9.00 -11.40 6.26
CA VAL A 90 -9.02 -10.05 6.83
C VAL A 90 -10.46 -9.61 7.12
N LEU A 91 -10.66 -9.03 8.30
CA LEU A 91 -11.94 -8.44 8.71
C LEU A 91 -11.71 -7.02 9.24
N LEU A 92 -12.30 -6.04 8.54
CA LEU A 92 -12.37 -4.66 9.01
C LEU A 92 -13.65 -4.45 9.81
N ASN A 93 -13.48 -4.21 11.11
CA ASN A 93 -14.53 -3.97 12.07
C ASN A 93 -14.56 -2.48 12.43
N PHE A 94 -15.70 -1.84 12.15
CA PHE A 94 -15.99 -0.48 12.59
C PHE A 94 -17.18 -0.50 13.53
N SER A 95 -16.99 0.05 14.72
CA SER A 95 -18.00 0.02 15.78
C SER A 95 -17.90 1.26 16.64
N GLN A 96 -18.96 1.54 17.38
CA GLN A 96 -18.96 2.55 18.42
C GLN A 96 -18.99 1.85 19.78
N THR A 97 -18.13 2.30 20.67
CA THR A 97 -18.09 1.86 22.07
C THR A 97 -18.46 3.01 22.98
N GLY A 98 -18.66 2.76 24.28
CA GLY A 98 -18.87 3.82 25.27
C GLY A 98 -17.71 4.83 25.34
N ALA A 99 -16.53 4.48 24.81
CA ALA A 99 -15.34 5.33 24.73
C ALA A 99 -15.18 6.05 23.38
N GLY A 100 -16.14 5.93 22.46
CA GLY A 100 -16.11 6.53 21.12
C GLY A 100 -15.96 5.51 20.00
N LEU A 101 -15.62 6.01 18.80
CA LEU A 101 -15.41 5.18 17.61
C LEU A 101 -14.24 4.22 17.80
N LYS A 102 -14.40 3.00 17.30
CA LYS A 102 -13.40 1.95 17.33
C LYS A 102 -13.22 1.39 15.92
N ILE A 103 -12.02 1.54 15.38
CA ILE A 103 -11.58 0.96 14.11
C ILE A 103 -10.65 -0.21 14.44
N GLN A 104 -11.04 -1.42 14.04
CA GLN A 104 -10.28 -2.64 14.29
C GLN A 104 -10.12 -3.43 12.99
N LEU A 105 -8.90 -3.88 12.73
CA LEU A 105 -8.56 -4.75 11.62
C LEU A 105 -8.06 -6.09 12.17
N ASP A 106 -8.85 -7.13 12.00
CA ASP A 106 -8.46 -8.49 12.36
C ASP A 106 -7.80 -9.15 11.13
N LEU A 107 -6.54 -9.54 11.28
CA LEU A 107 -5.69 -10.08 10.23
C LEU A 107 -5.34 -11.53 10.57
N LEU A 108 -5.78 -12.46 9.74
CA LEU A 108 -5.29 -13.83 9.79
C LEU A 108 -3.96 -13.89 9.01
N VAL A 109 -2.87 -14.02 9.75
CA VAL A 109 -1.52 -14.10 9.17
C VAL A 109 -1.10 -15.56 9.09
N ASP A 110 -1.19 -16.11 7.89
CA ASP A 110 -0.61 -17.41 7.53
C ASP A 110 0.65 -17.23 6.67
N ARG A 111 1.16 -18.32 6.09
CA ARG A 111 2.35 -18.28 5.21
C ARG A 111 2.09 -17.61 3.87
N ASP A 112 0.83 -17.55 3.45
CA ASP A 112 0.40 -17.06 2.14
C ASP A 112 -0.14 -15.62 2.22
N PHE A 113 -0.08 -14.99 3.39
CA PHE A 113 -0.54 -13.62 3.60
C PHE A 113 0.18 -12.63 2.67
N GLN A 114 -0.60 -11.95 1.83
CA GLN A 114 -0.09 -11.08 0.79
C GLN A 114 -0.01 -9.62 1.28
N PRO A 115 1.15 -8.94 1.18
CA PRO A 115 1.29 -7.53 1.58
C PRO A 115 0.27 -6.56 0.95
N PRO A 116 -0.16 -6.70 -0.33
CA PRO A 116 -1.19 -5.85 -0.91
C PRO A 116 -2.54 -5.90 -0.17
N VAL A 117 -2.88 -7.03 0.46
CA VAL A 117 -4.13 -7.16 1.24
C VAL A 117 -4.05 -6.30 2.49
N LEU A 118 -2.91 -6.32 3.20
CA LEU A 118 -2.66 -5.44 4.33
C LEU A 118 -2.77 -3.98 3.94
N GLN A 119 -2.08 -3.58 2.86
CA GLN A 119 -2.05 -2.20 2.39
C GLN A 119 -3.46 -1.69 2.07
N ARG A 120 -4.26 -2.53 1.40
CA ARG A 120 -5.64 -2.21 1.05
C ARG A 120 -6.49 -1.95 2.28
N GLU A 121 -6.44 -2.85 3.25
CA GLU A 121 -7.33 -2.77 4.40
C GLU A 121 -6.88 -1.71 5.42
N VAL A 122 -5.57 -1.44 5.53
CA VAL A 122 -5.07 -0.26 6.24
C VAL A 122 -5.53 1.02 5.57
N LEU A 123 -5.46 1.13 4.24
CA LEU A 123 -5.95 2.31 3.52
C LEU A 123 -7.45 2.53 3.75
N ARG A 124 -8.26 1.47 3.72
CA ARG A 124 -9.70 1.57 4.05
C ARG A 124 -9.92 2.07 5.47
N ALA A 125 -9.18 1.54 6.44
CA ALA A 125 -9.27 1.97 7.84
C ALA A 125 -8.89 3.45 8.01
N LEU A 126 -7.86 3.92 7.30
CA LEU A 126 -7.45 5.33 7.29
C LEU A 126 -8.49 6.24 6.64
N LEU A 127 -9.05 5.86 5.49
CA LEU A 127 -10.10 6.63 4.82
C LEU A 127 -11.38 6.69 5.68
N LEU A 128 -11.66 5.63 6.43
CA LEU A 128 -12.75 5.59 7.39
C LEU A 128 -12.49 6.49 8.60
N GLU A 129 -11.27 6.52 9.12
CA GLU A 129 -10.89 7.47 10.16
C GLU A 129 -11.04 8.92 9.67
N LEU A 130 -10.54 9.22 8.48
CA LEU A 130 -10.65 10.55 7.86
C LEU A 130 -12.11 10.98 7.66
N SER A 131 -12.96 10.06 7.19
CA SER A 131 -14.36 10.37 6.90
C SER A 131 -15.19 10.60 8.16
N TYR A 132 -14.91 9.86 9.23
CA TYR A 132 -15.61 9.98 10.51
C TYR A 132 -14.90 10.87 11.54
N ARG A 133 -13.75 11.48 11.20
CA ARG A 133 -12.93 12.28 12.13
C ARG A 133 -13.71 13.40 12.82
N ALA A 134 -14.60 14.05 12.09
CA ALA A 134 -15.44 15.15 12.58
C ALA A 134 -16.76 14.68 13.23
N LEU A 135 -16.99 13.36 13.33
CA LEU A 135 -18.21 12.74 13.84
C LEU A 135 -17.88 11.93 15.11
N PRO A 136 -17.81 12.58 16.30
CA PRO A 136 -17.34 11.92 17.52
C PRO A 136 -18.30 10.84 18.05
N SER A 137 -19.58 10.91 17.68
CA SER A 137 -20.60 9.94 18.08
C SER A 137 -21.57 9.68 16.93
N LEU A 138 -21.85 8.40 16.69
CA LEU A 138 -22.94 7.97 15.81
C LEU A 138 -24.14 7.55 16.67
N PRO A 139 -25.36 7.59 16.14
CA PRO A 139 -26.48 6.93 16.77
C PRO A 139 -26.26 5.41 16.82
N ALA A 140 -26.73 4.79 17.91
CA ALA A 140 -26.66 3.34 18.03
C ALA A 140 -27.43 2.67 16.88
N GLY A 141 -26.80 1.67 16.23
CA GLY A 141 -27.40 0.96 15.10
C GLY A 141 -27.26 1.64 13.75
N THR A 142 -26.62 2.81 13.65
CA THR A 142 -26.29 3.43 12.35
C THR A 142 -25.26 2.58 11.62
N PRO A 143 -25.56 2.06 10.40
CA PRO A 143 -24.57 1.37 9.59
C PRO A 143 -23.51 2.38 9.12
N TYR A 144 -22.25 1.96 9.07
CA TYR A 144 -21.19 2.81 8.54
C TYR A 144 -21.13 2.73 7.01
N VAL A 145 -20.72 3.83 6.39
CA VAL A 145 -20.47 3.90 4.96
C VAL A 145 -19.01 3.58 4.73
N ALA A 146 -18.74 2.47 4.03
CA ALA A 146 -17.39 2.10 3.65
C ALA A 146 -16.86 3.05 2.55
N PRO A 147 -15.55 3.38 2.55
CA PRO A 147 -14.95 4.09 1.42
C PRO A 147 -15.16 3.32 0.12
N PRO A 148 -15.48 4.01 -1.00
CA PRO A 148 -15.77 3.34 -2.26
C PRO A 148 -14.52 2.66 -2.83
N ASP A 149 -14.71 1.50 -3.46
CA ASP A 149 -13.57 0.68 -3.92
C ASP A 149 -12.73 1.37 -4.98
N TRP A 150 -13.31 2.24 -5.83
CA TRP A 150 -12.56 2.99 -6.84
C TRP A 150 -11.56 3.96 -6.18
N LEU A 151 -11.89 4.51 -5.01
CA LEU A 151 -10.99 5.42 -4.31
C LEU A 151 -9.83 4.64 -3.69
N VAL A 152 -10.13 3.51 -3.05
CA VAL A 152 -9.15 2.62 -2.42
C VAL A 152 -8.20 2.07 -3.47
N ASP A 153 -8.74 1.41 -4.50
CA ASP A 153 -7.94 0.76 -5.54
C ASP A 153 -7.23 1.81 -6.41
N GLY A 154 -7.85 2.96 -6.64
CA GLY A 154 -7.26 4.07 -7.37
C GLY A 154 -6.01 4.61 -6.68
N ILE A 155 -6.10 4.93 -5.38
CA ILE A 155 -4.96 5.41 -4.57
C ILE A 155 -3.82 4.39 -4.54
N LEU A 156 -4.12 3.10 -4.31
CA LEU A 156 -3.09 2.06 -4.27
C LEU A 156 -2.38 1.87 -5.63
N THR A 157 -3.07 2.20 -6.72
CA THR A 157 -2.55 2.04 -8.08
C THR A 157 -1.76 3.28 -8.55
N LEU A 158 -1.83 4.43 -7.87
CA LEU A 158 -1.14 5.65 -8.28
C LEU A 158 0.38 5.51 -8.35
N ASP A 159 0.96 4.71 -7.46
CA ASP A 159 2.41 4.47 -7.43
C ASP A 159 2.79 3.16 -8.13
N ASN A 160 1.79 2.38 -8.57
CA ASN A 160 2.01 1.08 -9.20
C ASN A 160 2.08 1.24 -10.72
N GLU A 161 3.27 1.50 -11.22
CA GLU A 161 3.57 1.59 -12.65
C GLU A 161 3.79 0.21 -13.28
N SER A 162 2.90 -0.74 -12.98
CA SER A 162 3.00 -2.07 -13.56
C SER A 162 2.55 -2.08 -15.03
N PRO A 163 3.10 -2.97 -15.88
CA PRO A 163 2.67 -3.12 -17.27
C PRO A 163 1.15 -3.28 -17.41
N GLU A 164 0.52 -4.05 -16.53
CA GLU A 164 -0.92 -4.33 -16.55
C GLU A 164 -1.77 -3.08 -16.33
N VAL A 165 -1.30 -2.16 -15.47
CA VAL A 165 -1.98 -0.88 -15.23
C VAL A 165 -1.91 0.02 -16.46
N PHE A 166 -0.77 0.06 -17.16
CA PHE A 166 -0.63 0.86 -18.38
C PHE A 166 -1.44 0.31 -19.53
N GLU A 167 -1.43 -1.00 -19.74
CA GLU A 167 -2.28 -1.62 -20.75
C GLU A 167 -3.75 -1.44 -20.42
N GLY A 168 -4.11 -1.53 -19.14
CA GLY A 168 -5.45 -1.22 -18.69
C GLY A 168 -5.83 0.23 -18.98
N LEU A 169 -4.90 1.17 -18.80
CA LEU A 169 -5.12 2.59 -19.07
C LEU A 169 -5.25 2.87 -20.58
N ASP A 170 -4.44 2.24 -21.43
CA ASP A 170 -4.56 2.31 -22.89
C ASP A 170 -5.91 1.74 -23.38
N SER A 171 -6.36 0.63 -22.78
CA SER A 171 -7.67 0.04 -23.06
C SER A 171 -8.81 0.97 -22.63
N VAL A 172 -8.70 1.56 -21.43
CA VAL A 172 -9.68 2.51 -20.89
C VAL A 172 -9.70 3.81 -21.69
N ALA A 173 -8.57 4.26 -22.24
CA ALA A 173 -8.55 5.41 -23.15
C ALA A 173 -9.19 5.13 -24.50
N SER A 174 -8.98 3.91 -25.03
CA SER A 174 -9.55 3.48 -26.32
C SER A 174 -11.06 3.26 -26.23
N SER A 175 -11.55 2.78 -25.08
CA SER A 175 -12.97 2.58 -24.82
C SER A 175 -13.28 2.94 -23.36
N PRO A 176 -13.49 4.23 -23.05
CA PRO A 176 -13.76 4.65 -21.68
C PRO A 176 -15.10 4.10 -21.18
N PRO A 177 -15.16 3.54 -19.96
CA PRO A 177 -16.41 3.08 -19.40
C PRO A 177 -17.32 4.28 -19.07
N VAL A 178 -18.63 4.04 -19.08
CA VAL A 178 -19.60 5.01 -18.55
C VAL A 178 -19.31 5.22 -17.06
N LEU A 179 -19.05 6.46 -16.66
CA LEU A 179 -18.60 6.80 -15.31
C LEU A 179 -19.59 6.32 -14.26
N LYS A 180 -20.90 6.52 -14.49
CA LYS A 180 -21.94 6.05 -13.57
C LYS A 180 -21.86 4.54 -13.30
N ILE A 181 -21.65 3.75 -14.35
CA ILE A 181 -21.57 2.29 -14.26
C ILE A 181 -20.29 1.91 -13.51
N PHE A 182 -19.17 2.54 -13.84
CA PHE A 182 -17.89 2.32 -13.19
C PHE A 182 -17.95 2.59 -11.67
N LEU A 183 -18.55 3.70 -11.25
CA LEU A 183 -18.67 4.07 -9.83
C LEU A 183 -19.50 3.04 -9.03
N ALA A 184 -20.45 2.36 -9.69
CA ALA A 184 -21.31 1.35 -9.08
C ALA A 184 -20.74 -0.08 -9.14
N GLN A 185 -19.62 -0.32 -9.83
CA GLN A 185 -19.03 -1.65 -9.96
C GLN A 185 -18.45 -2.14 -8.63
N ASN A 186 -18.64 -3.44 -8.36
CA ASN A 186 -18.00 -4.14 -7.25
C ASN A 186 -16.81 -4.97 -7.77
N PRO A 187 -15.55 -4.52 -7.56
CA PRO A 187 -14.38 -5.20 -8.10
C PRO A 187 -14.15 -6.60 -7.51
N ARG A 188 -14.79 -6.96 -6.39
CA ARG A 188 -14.65 -8.30 -5.80
C ARG A 188 -15.35 -9.38 -6.63
N LEU A 189 -16.32 -8.99 -7.47
CA LEU A 189 -17.07 -9.90 -8.33
C LEU A 189 -16.48 -9.98 -9.75
N LEU A 190 -15.46 -9.15 -10.04
CA LEU A 190 -14.81 -9.10 -11.34
C LEU A 190 -13.73 -10.19 -11.46
N ASP A 191 -13.55 -10.71 -12.67
CA ASP A 191 -12.44 -11.62 -12.98
C ASP A 191 -11.07 -10.90 -12.91
N SER A 192 -9.98 -11.64 -13.10
CA SER A 192 -8.62 -11.09 -12.99
C SER A 192 -8.36 -9.95 -13.98
N GLN A 193 -8.79 -10.10 -15.24
CA GLN A 193 -8.58 -9.10 -16.29
C GLN A 193 -9.44 -7.85 -16.07
N SER A 194 -10.72 -8.02 -15.75
CA SER A 194 -11.64 -6.91 -15.49
C SER A 194 -11.25 -6.15 -14.22
N ARG A 195 -10.68 -6.83 -13.21
CA ARG A 195 -10.10 -6.16 -12.04
C ARG A 195 -8.88 -5.31 -12.39
N ALA A 196 -8.03 -5.74 -13.32
CA ALA A 196 -6.90 -4.94 -13.79
C ALA A 196 -7.39 -3.67 -14.50
N LEU A 197 -8.39 -3.79 -15.38
CA LEU A 197 -9.04 -2.65 -16.04
C LEU A 197 -9.70 -1.71 -15.03
N TYR A 198 -10.41 -2.25 -14.05
CA TYR A 198 -11.03 -1.47 -12.98
C TYR A 198 -9.98 -0.65 -12.20
N ARG A 199 -8.85 -1.26 -11.82
CA ARG A 199 -7.76 -0.56 -11.13
C ARG A 199 -7.14 0.53 -11.98
N ALA A 200 -6.92 0.28 -13.27
CA ALA A 200 -6.42 1.30 -14.19
C ALA A 200 -7.39 2.49 -14.28
N CYS A 201 -8.69 2.21 -14.47
CA CYS A 201 -9.74 3.22 -14.50
C CYS A 201 -9.87 4.00 -13.18
N ALA A 202 -9.82 3.31 -12.05
CA ALA A 202 -9.82 3.90 -10.71
C ALA A 202 -8.62 4.82 -10.49
N SER A 203 -7.43 4.40 -10.92
CA SER A 203 -6.22 5.22 -10.84
C SER A 203 -6.33 6.46 -11.73
N ALA A 204 -6.90 6.33 -12.93
CA ALA A 204 -7.13 7.46 -13.83
C ALA A 204 -8.08 8.46 -13.20
N LEU A 205 -9.21 8.01 -12.64
CA LEU A 205 -10.15 8.89 -11.96
C LEU A 205 -9.47 9.65 -10.81
N VAL A 206 -8.78 8.96 -9.90
CA VAL A 206 -8.09 9.63 -8.79
C VAL A 206 -7.07 10.65 -9.29
N ARG A 207 -6.29 10.35 -10.34
CA ARG A 207 -5.35 11.31 -10.94
C ARG A 207 -6.06 12.54 -11.48
N ILE A 208 -7.12 12.37 -12.27
CA ILE A 208 -7.88 13.48 -12.84
C ILE A 208 -8.41 14.38 -11.71
N LEU A 209 -8.95 13.79 -10.64
CA LEU A 209 -9.47 14.54 -9.48
C LEU A 209 -8.36 15.30 -8.75
N LEU A 210 -7.14 14.76 -8.67
CA LEU A 210 -6.02 15.38 -7.97
C LEU A 210 -5.29 16.46 -8.79
N GLU A 211 -5.23 16.30 -10.11
CA GLU A 211 -4.50 17.18 -11.04
C GLU A 211 -5.25 18.48 -11.32
N HIS A 212 -6.56 18.52 -11.10
CA HIS A 212 -7.35 19.75 -11.20
C HIS A 212 -6.95 20.77 -10.11
N GLU A 213 -7.09 22.05 -10.41
CA GLU A 213 -6.92 23.13 -9.43
C GLU A 213 -7.86 22.91 -8.23
N ASN A 214 -7.34 23.00 -7.01
CA ASN A 214 -8.04 22.67 -5.76
C ASN A 214 -8.51 21.20 -5.63
N GLY A 215 -8.09 20.30 -6.53
CA GLY A 215 -8.51 18.91 -6.56
C GLY A 215 -8.23 18.15 -5.27
N ARG A 216 -7.07 18.37 -4.64
CA ARG A 216 -6.71 17.78 -3.34
C ARG A 216 -7.63 18.23 -2.21
N VAL A 217 -8.00 19.52 -2.19
CA VAL A 217 -8.93 20.08 -1.19
C VAL A 217 -10.33 19.51 -1.40
N GLN A 218 -10.78 19.42 -2.65
CA GLN A 218 -12.07 18.83 -3.01
C GLN A 218 -12.13 17.33 -2.64
N LEU A 219 -11.05 16.58 -2.88
CA LEU A 219 -10.97 15.17 -2.51
C LEU A 219 -10.98 14.96 -0.99
N ASN A 220 -10.25 15.79 -0.22
CA ASN A 220 -10.35 15.76 1.24
C ASN A 220 -11.78 16.01 1.73
N ARG A 221 -12.47 17.00 1.13
CA ARG A 221 -13.88 17.28 1.47
C ARG A 221 -14.79 16.10 1.12
N TYR A 222 -14.65 15.54 -0.09
CA TYR A 222 -15.38 14.35 -0.53
C TYR A 222 -15.21 13.19 0.46
N ILE A 223 -13.98 12.91 0.90
CA ILE A 223 -13.70 11.86 1.91
C ILE A 223 -14.41 12.18 3.23
N GLY A 224 -14.34 13.43 3.71
CA GLY A 224 -15.02 13.89 4.92
C GLY A 224 -16.56 13.83 4.85
N ASP A 225 -17.12 13.88 3.65
CA ASP A 225 -18.56 13.85 3.39
C ASP A 225 -19.10 12.44 3.06
N LEU A 226 -18.23 11.42 2.94
CA LEU A 226 -18.64 10.02 2.71
C LEU A 226 -19.71 9.49 3.69
N PRO A 227 -19.71 9.81 5.00
CA PRO A 227 -20.76 9.34 5.90
C PRO A 227 -22.14 9.90 5.57
N ARG A 228 -22.21 10.97 4.78
CA ARG A 228 -23.42 11.64 4.30
C ARG A 228 -23.71 11.32 2.83
N ALA A 229 -22.99 10.36 2.23
CA ALA A 229 -23.17 9.98 0.83
C ALA A 229 -24.62 9.56 0.55
N SER A 230 -25.11 9.97 -0.61
CA SER A 230 -26.41 9.57 -1.13
C SER A 230 -26.32 8.20 -1.84
N VAL A 231 -27.46 7.71 -2.30
CA VAL A 231 -27.53 6.50 -3.13
C VAL A 231 -26.91 6.72 -4.52
N ASP A 232 -26.84 7.98 -4.99
CA ASP A 232 -26.32 8.31 -6.32
C ASP A 232 -24.89 8.84 -6.25
N ALA A 233 -23.92 7.91 -6.29
CA ALA A 233 -22.50 8.21 -6.20
C ALA A 233 -22.01 9.23 -7.26
N LEU A 234 -22.62 9.26 -8.45
CA LEU A 234 -22.25 10.24 -9.48
C LEU A 234 -22.67 11.66 -9.08
N SER A 235 -23.86 11.81 -8.50
CA SER A 235 -24.34 13.10 -8.02
C SER A 235 -23.49 13.61 -6.85
N ASP A 236 -23.12 12.73 -5.92
CA ASP A 236 -22.21 13.09 -4.82
C ASP A 236 -20.83 13.52 -5.34
N LEU A 237 -20.27 12.79 -6.30
CA LEU A 237 -19.00 13.15 -6.91
C LEU A 237 -19.08 14.51 -7.60
N ARG A 238 -20.12 14.76 -8.40
CA ARG A 238 -20.31 16.05 -9.09
C ARG A 238 -20.51 17.21 -8.12
N ALA A 239 -21.18 17.00 -6.99
CA ALA A 239 -21.35 18.03 -5.96
C ALA A 239 -19.99 18.50 -5.40
N HIS A 240 -19.01 17.60 -5.30
CA HIS A 240 -17.66 17.90 -4.82
C HIS A 240 -16.72 18.39 -5.94
N PHE A 241 -16.96 17.95 -7.17
CA PHE A 241 -16.16 18.29 -8.35
C PHE A 241 -17.03 18.90 -9.47
N PRO A 242 -17.51 20.16 -9.32
CA PRO A 242 -18.45 20.77 -10.27
C PRO A 242 -17.88 20.96 -11.68
N TRP A 243 -16.55 20.99 -11.82
CA TRP A 243 -15.86 21.09 -13.11
C TRP A 243 -16.07 19.84 -13.97
N LEU A 244 -16.49 18.71 -13.39
CA LEU A 244 -16.87 17.53 -14.16
C LEU A 244 -18.06 17.81 -15.07
N GLY A 245 -18.96 18.72 -14.73
CA GLY A 245 -20.12 19.04 -15.54
C GLY A 245 -21.35 19.33 -14.68
N LYS A 246 -22.35 20.00 -15.25
CA LYS A 246 -23.60 20.34 -14.54
C LYS A 246 -24.66 19.24 -14.66
N ASP A 247 -24.58 18.47 -15.72
CA ASP A 247 -25.53 17.42 -16.11
C ASP A 247 -24.76 16.11 -16.40
N PRO A 248 -25.46 14.96 -16.47
CA PRO A 248 -24.81 13.67 -16.72
C PRO A 248 -24.05 13.61 -18.06
N ASP A 249 -24.55 14.23 -19.12
CA ASP A 249 -23.93 14.13 -20.45
C ASP A 249 -22.64 14.95 -20.53
N SER A 250 -22.62 16.15 -19.95
CA SER A 250 -21.39 16.93 -19.80
C SER A 250 -20.37 16.23 -18.91
N THR A 251 -20.84 15.54 -17.86
CA THR A 251 -20.00 14.74 -16.96
C THR A 251 -19.32 13.58 -17.70
N GLU A 252 -20.09 12.81 -18.48
CA GLU A 252 -19.56 11.70 -19.26
C GLU A 252 -18.64 12.18 -20.40
N LYS A 253 -18.91 13.34 -20.98
CA LYS A 253 -18.01 13.96 -21.97
C LYS A 253 -16.67 14.34 -21.33
N ASN A 254 -16.69 15.11 -20.23
CA ASN A 254 -15.48 15.56 -19.56
C ASN A 254 -14.68 14.37 -19.01
N TRP A 255 -15.35 13.35 -18.45
CA TRP A 255 -14.72 12.10 -18.05
C TRP A 255 -13.91 11.47 -19.19
N ARG A 256 -14.55 11.24 -20.35
CA ARG A 256 -13.88 10.64 -21.52
C ARG A 256 -12.67 11.42 -21.99
N GLU A 257 -12.80 12.75 -22.08
CA GLU A 257 -11.69 13.62 -22.51
C GLU A 257 -10.51 13.58 -21.53
N ASN A 258 -10.79 13.64 -20.22
CA ASN A 258 -9.75 13.62 -19.19
C ASN A 258 -9.05 12.27 -19.09
N VAL A 259 -9.77 11.15 -19.27
CA VAL A 259 -9.18 9.80 -19.29
C VAL A 259 -8.19 9.64 -20.44
N VAL A 260 -8.59 10.06 -21.64
CA VAL A 260 -7.72 10.00 -22.83
C VAL A 260 -6.48 10.87 -22.62
N ARG A 261 -6.65 12.07 -22.03
CA ARG A 261 -5.53 12.96 -21.69
C ARG A 261 -4.55 12.26 -20.74
N VAL A 262 -5.03 11.77 -19.61
CA VAL A 262 -4.18 11.11 -18.59
C VAL A 262 -3.47 9.88 -19.16
N ALA A 263 -4.16 9.08 -19.98
CA ALA A 263 -3.54 7.93 -20.64
C ALA A 263 -2.39 8.35 -21.56
N ASN A 264 -2.58 9.37 -22.38
CA ASN A 264 -1.55 9.89 -23.27
C ASN A 264 -0.36 10.46 -22.50
N GLU A 265 -0.60 11.28 -21.47
CA GLU A 265 0.46 11.83 -20.62
C GLU A 265 1.28 10.71 -19.98
N ARG A 266 0.61 9.68 -19.46
CA ARG A 266 1.27 8.54 -18.83
C ARG A 266 1.99 7.63 -19.81
N ARG A 267 1.55 7.57 -21.06
CA ARG A 267 2.22 6.78 -22.12
C ARG A 267 3.63 7.30 -22.42
N PHE A 268 3.84 8.60 -22.30
CA PHE A 268 5.13 9.25 -22.58
C PHE A 268 5.91 9.67 -21.33
N ALA A 269 5.33 9.52 -20.13
CA ALA A 269 6.01 9.81 -18.88
C ALA A 269 7.20 8.86 -18.69
N LEU A 270 8.42 9.42 -18.78
CA LEU A 270 9.64 8.69 -18.50
C LEU A 270 9.74 8.42 -17.00
N ILE A 271 10.12 7.20 -16.64
CA ILE A 271 10.34 6.81 -15.25
C ILE A 271 11.80 7.08 -14.87
N THR A 272 12.07 7.20 -13.57
CA THR A 272 13.41 7.51 -13.06
C THR A 272 14.40 6.38 -13.36
N PHE A 273 15.70 6.67 -13.23
CA PHE A 273 16.73 5.65 -13.36
C PHE A 273 16.53 4.49 -12.36
N ALA A 274 16.24 4.83 -11.10
CA ALA A 274 15.97 3.86 -10.04
C ALA A 274 14.74 3.00 -10.35
N ALA A 275 13.61 3.63 -10.74
CA ALA A 275 12.39 2.91 -11.09
C ALA A 275 12.57 2.01 -12.33
N THR A 276 13.29 2.48 -13.36
CA THR A 276 13.61 1.66 -14.54
C THR A 276 14.44 0.45 -14.16
N SER A 277 15.43 0.63 -13.26
CA SER A 277 16.29 -0.45 -12.78
C SER A 277 15.51 -1.50 -12.00
N GLU A 278 14.66 -1.06 -11.07
CA GLU A 278 13.83 -1.94 -10.26
C GLU A 278 12.84 -2.76 -11.12
N GLN A 279 12.13 -2.10 -12.03
CA GLN A 279 11.19 -2.78 -12.94
C GLN A 279 11.91 -3.75 -13.90
N LEU A 280 13.12 -3.39 -14.36
CA LEU A 280 13.94 -4.30 -15.15
C LEU A 280 14.34 -5.53 -14.33
N ASP A 281 14.77 -5.36 -13.08
CA ASP A 281 15.11 -6.50 -12.21
C ASP A 281 13.91 -7.41 -11.96
N GLU A 282 12.73 -6.83 -11.78
CA GLU A 282 11.50 -7.59 -11.66
C GLU A 282 11.20 -8.40 -12.93
N CYS A 283 11.34 -7.79 -14.11
CA CYS A 283 11.20 -8.50 -15.39
C CYS A 283 12.21 -9.65 -15.49
N LEU A 284 13.47 -9.42 -15.14
CA LEU A 284 14.54 -10.41 -15.23
C LEU A 284 14.41 -11.57 -14.22
N ARG A 285 13.62 -11.42 -13.16
CA ARG A 285 13.27 -12.53 -12.24
C ARG A 285 12.24 -13.50 -12.83
N THR A 286 11.52 -13.09 -13.88
CA THR A 286 10.48 -13.92 -14.53
C THR A 286 11.07 -15.24 -15.02
N LYS A 287 10.42 -16.35 -14.64
CA LYS A 287 10.81 -17.70 -15.05
C LYS A 287 10.16 -18.03 -16.39
N ILE A 288 10.98 -18.33 -17.39
CA ILE A 288 10.54 -18.52 -18.78
C ILE A 288 10.95 -19.88 -19.38
N ALA A 289 11.67 -20.70 -18.60
CA ALA A 289 12.05 -22.03 -19.03
C ALA A 289 12.25 -22.94 -17.82
N GLN A 290 12.46 -24.22 -18.10
CA GLN A 290 12.96 -25.19 -17.14
C GLN A 290 14.24 -25.83 -17.64
N ASP A 291 15.04 -26.36 -16.72
CA ASP A 291 16.18 -27.21 -17.09
C ASP A 291 15.74 -28.49 -17.81
N ARG A 292 16.70 -29.22 -18.38
CA ARG A 292 16.43 -30.48 -19.10
C ARG A 292 15.70 -31.50 -18.23
N ALA A 293 15.96 -31.50 -16.92
CA ALA A 293 15.35 -32.42 -15.95
C ALA A 293 13.96 -31.97 -15.49
N LYS A 294 13.49 -30.79 -15.93
CA LYS A 294 12.26 -30.12 -15.49
C LYS A 294 12.19 -29.87 -13.97
N LYS A 295 13.34 -29.79 -13.30
CA LYS A 295 13.43 -29.61 -11.85
C LYS A 295 13.58 -28.14 -11.46
N ASN A 296 14.34 -27.38 -12.25
CA ASN A 296 14.65 -26.00 -11.93
C ASN A 296 14.03 -25.04 -12.95
N SER A 297 13.30 -24.05 -12.44
CA SER A 297 12.78 -22.93 -13.24
C SER A 297 13.88 -21.91 -13.50
N LEU A 298 14.07 -21.59 -14.78
CA LEU A 298 15.15 -20.73 -15.27
C LEU A 298 14.58 -19.36 -15.69
N ASN A 299 15.28 -18.30 -15.31
CA ASN A 299 15.07 -16.95 -15.82
C ASN A 299 15.71 -16.77 -17.21
N LEU A 300 15.63 -15.57 -17.77
CA LEU A 300 16.16 -15.27 -19.10
C LEU A 300 17.65 -15.62 -19.26
N GLU A 301 18.50 -15.14 -18.35
CA GLU A 301 19.96 -15.33 -18.44
C GLU A 301 20.37 -16.78 -18.17
N GLU A 302 19.73 -17.42 -17.18
CA GLU A 302 19.89 -18.84 -16.88
C GLU A 302 19.51 -19.72 -18.09
N THR A 303 18.42 -19.37 -18.78
CA THR A 303 17.96 -20.07 -19.99
C THR A 303 18.97 -20.00 -21.12
N ILE A 304 19.63 -18.86 -21.29
CA ILE A 304 20.65 -18.68 -22.33
C ILE A 304 21.89 -19.52 -22.04
N ARG A 305 22.29 -19.65 -20.76
CA ARG A 305 23.45 -20.42 -20.32
C ARG A 305 23.19 -21.93 -20.24
N ALA A 306 21.93 -22.34 -20.05
CA ALA A 306 21.57 -23.73 -19.86
C ALA A 306 21.79 -24.61 -21.11
N SER A 307 22.25 -25.84 -20.88
CA SER A 307 22.33 -26.87 -21.91
C SER A 307 20.96 -27.48 -22.16
N ARG A 308 20.39 -27.20 -23.34
CA ARG A 308 19.07 -27.69 -23.81
C ARG A 308 17.91 -27.38 -22.81
N PRO A 309 17.60 -26.10 -22.54
CA PRO A 309 16.47 -25.72 -21.71
C PRO A 309 15.14 -26.03 -22.41
N ASN A 310 14.11 -26.31 -21.62
CA ASN A 310 12.73 -26.39 -22.09
C ASN A 310 12.08 -25.01 -21.98
N ILE A 311 12.06 -24.26 -23.08
CA ILE A 311 11.56 -22.88 -23.12
C ILE A 311 10.03 -22.87 -23.14
N ASP A 312 9.43 -22.15 -22.22
CA ASP A 312 8.01 -21.78 -22.27
C ASP A 312 7.84 -20.58 -23.18
N THR A 313 7.33 -20.82 -24.39
CA THR A 313 7.16 -19.79 -25.41
C THR A 313 6.12 -18.74 -25.01
N ARG A 314 5.11 -19.09 -24.20
CA ARG A 314 4.10 -18.14 -23.74
C ARG A 314 4.73 -17.20 -22.72
N ALA A 315 5.43 -17.76 -21.72
CA ALA A 315 6.13 -16.95 -20.71
C ALA A 315 7.22 -16.05 -21.33
N ALA A 316 7.96 -16.53 -22.33
CA ALA A 316 8.95 -15.72 -23.03
C ALA A 316 8.32 -14.59 -23.87
N THR A 317 7.18 -14.84 -24.51
CA THR A 317 6.43 -13.81 -25.26
C THR A 317 5.90 -12.74 -24.32
N GLU A 318 5.35 -13.15 -23.18
CA GLU A 318 4.84 -12.24 -22.15
C GLU A 318 5.97 -11.37 -21.57
N LEU A 319 7.14 -11.97 -21.28
CA LEU A 319 8.31 -11.21 -20.86
C LEU A 319 8.73 -10.16 -21.92
N GLY A 320 8.74 -10.54 -23.20
CA GLY A 320 9.01 -9.61 -24.29
C GLY A 320 8.05 -8.43 -24.32
N ARG A 321 6.75 -8.69 -24.16
CA ARG A 321 5.70 -7.66 -24.09
C ARG A 321 5.90 -6.69 -22.92
N ARG A 322 6.18 -7.21 -21.72
CA ARG A 322 6.49 -6.40 -20.53
C ARG A 322 7.72 -5.50 -20.74
N LEU A 323 8.78 -6.04 -21.36
CA LEU A 323 10.00 -5.29 -21.66
C LEU A 323 9.77 -4.23 -22.76
N THR A 324 8.92 -4.48 -23.75
CA THR A 324 8.51 -3.47 -24.74
C THR A 324 7.81 -2.28 -24.07
N LEU A 325 6.89 -2.57 -23.15
CA LEU A 325 6.19 -1.53 -22.39
C LEU A 325 7.15 -0.73 -21.51
N LEU A 326 8.08 -1.41 -20.83
CA LEU A 326 9.14 -0.75 -20.07
C LEU A 326 10.00 0.14 -20.98
N GLY A 327 10.41 -0.36 -22.15
CA GLY A 327 11.28 0.37 -23.08
C GLY A 327 10.69 1.70 -23.57
N ALA A 328 9.37 1.79 -23.72
CA ALA A 328 8.68 3.01 -24.12
C ALA A 328 8.88 4.15 -23.09
N ARG A 329 8.87 3.80 -21.80
CA ARG A 329 8.94 4.74 -20.66
C ARG A 329 10.27 4.73 -19.89
N ALA A 330 11.16 3.82 -20.22
CA ALA A 330 12.44 3.64 -19.54
C ALA A 330 13.26 4.92 -19.55
N HIS A 331 14.02 5.13 -18.47
CA HIS A 331 15.02 6.18 -18.40
C HIS A 331 15.92 6.12 -19.65
N PRO A 332 16.20 7.26 -20.34
CA PRO A 332 16.89 7.26 -21.63
C PRO A 332 18.22 6.48 -21.64
N LEU A 333 18.98 6.55 -20.54
CA LEU A 333 20.26 5.83 -20.40
C LEU A 333 20.11 4.30 -20.34
N LEU A 334 18.98 3.79 -19.82
CA LEU A 334 18.72 2.36 -19.68
C LEU A 334 17.91 1.78 -20.83
N ARG A 335 17.28 2.61 -21.68
CA ARG A 335 16.50 2.15 -22.83
C ARG A 335 17.26 1.16 -23.72
N PRO A 336 18.56 1.36 -24.08
CA PRO A 336 19.30 0.39 -24.87
C PRO A 336 19.42 -0.99 -24.18
N VAL A 337 19.63 -0.99 -22.86
CA VAL A 337 19.71 -2.23 -22.05
C VAL A 337 18.36 -2.95 -22.05
N VAL A 338 17.25 -2.23 -21.85
CA VAL A 338 15.90 -2.80 -21.88
C VAL A 338 15.59 -3.42 -23.24
N VAL A 339 15.93 -2.73 -24.35
CA VAL A 339 15.73 -3.23 -25.71
C VAL A 339 16.54 -4.50 -25.99
N ASP A 340 17.76 -4.61 -25.46
CA ASP A 340 18.57 -5.83 -25.61
C ASP A 340 17.92 -7.04 -24.92
N TYR A 341 17.38 -6.84 -23.72
CA TYR A 341 16.64 -7.87 -23.00
C TYR A 341 15.31 -8.21 -23.70
N GLN A 342 14.59 -7.22 -24.22
CA GLN A 342 13.37 -7.43 -25.02
C GLN A 342 13.64 -8.33 -26.22
N LEU A 343 14.66 -7.99 -27.01
CA LEU A 343 15.04 -8.74 -28.21
C LEU A 343 15.50 -10.16 -27.87
N ALA A 344 16.19 -10.34 -26.73
CA ALA A 344 16.56 -11.67 -26.24
C ALA A 344 15.32 -12.51 -25.88
N ALA A 345 14.32 -11.93 -25.22
CA ALA A 345 13.07 -12.62 -24.88
C ALA A 345 12.29 -13.03 -26.13
N GLU A 346 12.17 -12.15 -27.13
CA GLU A 346 11.53 -12.44 -28.42
C GLU A 346 12.25 -13.56 -29.20
N LEU A 347 13.59 -13.55 -29.21
CA LEU A 347 14.37 -14.60 -29.85
C LEU A 347 14.22 -15.95 -29.13
N LEU A 348 14.17 -15.96 -27.80
CA LEU A 348 13.91 -17.17 -27.02
C LEU A 348 12.50 -17.72 -27.24
N ALA A 349 11.48 -16.86 -27.37
CA ALA A 349 10.13 -17.29 -27.75
C ALA A 349 10.13 -18.02 -29.11
N ARG A 350 11.04 -17.62 -30.02
CA ARG A 350 11.31 -18.28 -31.32
C ARG A 350 12.35 -19.41 -31.22
N LYS A 351 12.76 -19.81 -30.01
CA LYS A 351 13.77 -20.84 -29.69
C LYS A 351 15.17 -20.56 -30.28
N LYS A 352 15.50 -19.30 -30.57
CA LYS A 352 16.81 -18.85 -31.06
C LYS A 352 17.65 -18.33 -29.89
N ARG A 353 18.89 -18.84 -29.76
CA ARG A 353 19.80 -18.53 -28.63
C ARG A 353 21.18 -18.03 -29.03
N HIS A 354 21.50 -18.07 -30.32
CA HIS A 354 22.83 -17.78 -30.81
C HIS A 354 23.23 -16.32 -30.52
N GLY A 355 24.42 -16.10 -29.97
CA GLY A 355 24.98 -14.77 -29.71
C GLY A 355 24.36 -13.99 -28.55
N LEU A 356 23.28 -14.48 -27.93
CA LEU A 356 22.59 -13.77 -26.84
C LEU A 356 23.45 -13.62 -25.58
N ALA A 357 24.25 -14.64 -25.25
CA ALA A 357 25.08 -14.62 -24.04
C ALA A 357 26.07 -13.45 -24.04
N LYS A 358 26.75 -13.21 -25.16
CA LYS A 358 27.70 -12.10 -25.31
C LYS A 358 26.98 -10.75 -25.28
N ARG A 359 25.83 -10.65 -25.95
CA ARG A 359 25.04 -9.42 -25.99
C ARG A 359 24.58 -9.02 -24.58
N LEU A 360 23.92 -9.92 -23.85
CA LEU A 360 23.41 -9.63 -22.52
C LEU A 360 24.53 -9.38 -21.49
N ALA A 361 25.69 -10.04 -21.62
CA ALA A 361 26.85 -9.70 -20.80
C ALA A 361 27.32 -8.25 -21.02
N GLY A 362 27.28 -7.77 -22.27
CA GLY A 362 27.55 -6.37 -22.61
C GLY A 362 26.52 -5.41 -22.02
N SER A 363 25.22 -5.74 -22.13
CA SER A 363 24.13 -4.93 -21.57
C SER A 363 24.18 -4.87 -20.05
N ALA A 364 24.51 -5.97 -19.37
CA ALA A 364 24.71 -6.02 -17.93
C ALA A 364 25.90 -5.13 -17.49
N ALA A 365 27.04 -5.24 -18.17
CA ALA A 365 28.20 -4.40 -17.89
C ALA A 365 27.92 -2.90 -18.15
N LEU A 366 27.14 -2.58 -19.19
CA LEU A 366 26.72 -1.21 -19.45
C LEU A 366 25.81 -0.69 -18.33
N ARG A 367 24.84 -1.48 -17.90
CA ARG A 367 23.94 -1.14 -16.79
C ARG A 367 24.71 -0.86 -15.50
N GLU A 368 25.67 -1.70 -15.16
CA GLU A 368 26.52 -1.54 -13.97
C GLU A 368 27.32 -0.23 -14.01
N LYS A 369 27.94 0.09 -15.16
CA LYS A 369 28.67 1.36 -15.33
C LYS A 369 27.77 2.58 -15.16
N ILE A 370 26.57 2.55 -15.74
CA ILE A 370 25.61 3.65 -15.61
C ILE A 370 25.14 3.77 -14.15
N ALA A 371 24.85 2.65 -13.48
CA ALA A 371 24.43 2.64 -12.09
C ALA A 371 25.49 3.24 -11.16
N ALA A 372 26.76 2.87 -11.32
CA ALA A 372 27.87 3.45 -10.57
C ALA A 372 27.93 4.98 -10.76
N ARG A 373 27.81 5.44 -12.01
CA ARG A 373 27.84 6.88 -12.32
C ARG A 373 26.65 7.65 -11.74
N MET A 374 25.46 7.05 -11.74
CA MET A 374 24.27 7.67 -11.14
C MET A 374 24.42 7.79 -9.62
N SER A 375 24.97 6.77 -8.96
CA SER A 375 25.26 6.82 -7.52
C SER A 375 26.25 7.95 -7.18
N GLU A 376 27.31 8.12 -7.97
CA GLU A 376 28.26 9.23 -7.77
C GLU A 376 27.58 10.61 -7.88
N VAL A 377 26.59 10.75 -8.79
CA VAL A 377 25.81 11.98 -8.94
C VAL A 377 24.93 12.21 -7.72
N ASP A 378 24.22 11.18 -7.26
CA ASP A 378 23.36 11.28 -6.07
C ASP A 378 24.19 11.62 -4.82
N ASP A 379 25.36 10.99 -4.65
CA ASP A 379 26.29 11.28 -3.55
C ASP A 379 26.80 12.73 -3.59
N PHE A 380 27.13 13.24 -4.79
CA PHE A 380 27.51 14.63 -4.97
C PHE A 380 26.37 15.59 -4.63
N MET A 381 25.15 15.30 -5.08
CA MET A 381 23.97 16.12 -4.77
C MET A 381 23.67 16.14 -3.27
N ASN A 382 23.74 14.99 -2.60
CA ASN A 382 23.59 14.89 -1.16
C ASN A 382 24.67 15.70 -0.42
N TRP A 383 25.93 15.60 -0.83
CA TRP A 383 27.02 16.40 -0.26
C TRP A 383 26.80 17.90 -0.47
N TYR A 384 26.40 18.30 -1.68
CA TYR A 384 26.14 19.71 -2.01
C TYR A 384 24.97 20.28 -1.20
N GLU A 385 23.87 19.53 -1.06
CA GLU A 385 22.74 19.90 -0.21
C GLU A 385 23.15 20.04 1.26
N ALA A 386 23.98 19.12 1.77
CA ALA A 386 24.43 19.12 3.15
C ALA A 386 25.43 20.25 3.47
N THR A 387 26.22 20.70 2.49
CA THR A 387 27.37 21.58 2.75
C THR A 387 27.30 22.97 2.10
N GLN A 388 26.57 23.13 1.00
CA GLN A 388 26.60 24.35 0.18
C GLN A 388 25.22 24.98 -0.08
N ALA A 389 24.11 24.25 0.16
CA ALA A 389 22.78 24.80 -0.09
C ALA A 389 22.39 25.86 0.95
N LYS A 390 22.17 27.10 0.49
CA LYS A 390 21.64 28.21 1.31
C LYS A 390 20.17 28.03 1.71
N THR A 391 19.47 27.14 1.02
CA THR A 391 18.07 26.78 1.27
C THR A 391 18.04 25.30 1.60
N ALA A 392 18.07 24.96 2.89
CA ALA A 392 17.98 23.57 3.33
C ALA A 392 16.62 22.99 2.93
N SER A 393 16.63 21.75 2.41
CA SER A 393 15.44 20.91 2.24
C SER A 393 14.63 20.88 3.54
N GLU A 394 13.32 21.19 3.47
CA GLU A 394 12.44 21.24 4.65
C GLU A 394 12.28 19.89 5.36
N ALA A 395 12.75 18.79 4.75
CA ALA A 395 12.63 17.43 5.26
C ALA A 395 13.33 17.20 6.62
N PHE A 396 14.36 17.99 6.96
CA PHE A 396 15.10 17.86 8.22
C PHE A 396 14.80 18.94 9.25
N ARG A 397 13.97 19.95 8.91
CA ARG A 397 13.60 21.01 9.86
C ARG A 397 12.90 20.44 11.10
N ASP A 398 12.03 19.46 10.92
CA ASP A 398 11.30 18.86 12.04
C ASP A 398 12.23 18.09 13.00
N TYR A 399 13.31 17.50 12.48
CA TYR A 399 14.30 16.79 13.29
C TYR A 399 15.19 17.76 14.08
N LEU A 400 15.60 18.87 13.45
CA LEU A 400 16.38 19.92 14.11
C LEU A 400 15.53 20.66 15.17
N HIS A 401 14.26 20.95 14.87
CA HIS A 401 13.33 21.51 15.85
C HIS A 401 13.04 20.55 17.01
N ALA A 402 13.01 19.23 16.78
CA ALA A 402 12.85 18.26 17.86
C ALA A 402 14.05 18.20 18.80
N VAL A 403 15.27 18.41 18.29
CA VAL A 403 16.50 18.48 19.10
C VAL A 403 16.52 19.76 19.93
N ASP A 404 16.24 20.92 19.32
CA ASP A 404 16.18 22.22 20.01
C ASP A 404 15.04 22.26 21.06
N SER A 405 13.96 21.50 20.86
CA SER A 405 12.85 21.38 21.82
C SER A 405 13.12 20.36 22.95
N SER A 406 14.14 19.51 22.82
CA SER A 406 14.42 18.42 23.77
C SER A 406 15.23 18.85 24.99
N GLU A 407 15.88 20.02 24.95
CA GLU A 407 16.69 20.55 26.06
C GLU A 407 15.86 20.92 27.30
N GLN A 408 14.52 20.90 27.23
CA GLN A 408 13.64 21.26 28.34
C GLN A 408 12.59 20.18 28.69
N VAL A 409 12.91 18.90 28.53
CA VAL A 409 12.08 17.85 29.14
C VAL A 409 12.32 17.86 30.66
N PRO A 410 11.30 18.09 31.52
CA PRO A 410 11.47 18.01 32.96
C PRO A 410 11.96 16.61 33.33
N ARG A 411 13.11 16.52 34.02
CA ARG A 411 13.66 15.24 34.50
C ARG A 411 12.59 14.46 35.26
N ARG A 412 12.22 13.28 34.75
CA ARG A 412 11.29 12.38 35.45
C ARG A 412 11.97 11.86 36.72
N ARG A 413 11.24 11.91 37.84
CA ARG A 413 11.70 11.46 39.17
C ARG A 413 11.07 10.14 39.59
N ASP A 414 10.81 9.24 38.63
CA ASP A 414 10.39 7.88 38.93
C ASP A 414 11.61 7.00 39.26
N ALA A 415 11.37 5.92 40.01
CA ALA A 415 12.43 5.08 40.57
C ALA A 415 13.38 4.49 39.52
N LEU A 416 12.90 4.29 38.29
CA LEU A 416 13.72 3.83 37.17
C LEU A 416 14.64 4.93 36.63
N SER A 417 14.16 6.17 36.51
CA SER A 417 15.00 7.30 36.09
C SER A 417 16.07 7.64 37.13
N VAL A 418 15.76 7.56 38.43
CA VAL A 418 16.77 7.75 39.49
C VAL A 418 17.85 6.66 39.45
N TYR A 419 17.48 5.42 39.13
CA TYR A 419 18.42 4.31 39.00
C TYR A 419 19.32 4.46 37.76
N LEU A 420 18.77 4.92 36.64
CA LEU A 420 19.54 5.16 35.41
C LEU A 420 20.48 6.36 35.55
N ASP A 421 20.05 7.46 36.18
CA ASP A 421 20.90 8.62 36.49
C ASP A 421 22.06 8.22 37.43
N ALA A 422 21.79 7.36 38.42
CA ALA A 422 22.82 6.87 39.33
C ALA A 422 23.87 5.99 38.62
N LEU A 423 23.46 5.21 37.61
CA LEU A 423 24.37 4.42 36.78
C LEU A 423 25.19 5.29 35.83
N GLU A 424 24.60 6.35 35.26
CA GLU A 424 25.30 7.27 34.36
C GLU A 424 26.38 8.07 35.11
N THR A 425 26.14 8.39 36.38
CA THR A 425 27.11 9.07 37.26
C THR A 425 28.27 8.16 37.69
N GLN A 426 28.13 6.84 37.58
CA GLN A 426 29.20 5.86 37.88
C GLN A 426 30.07 5.52 36.66
N LEU A 427 29.68 5.97 35.46
CA LEU A 427 30.39 5.73 34.20
C LEU A 427 31.21 6.94 33.72
N GLN A 428 31.23 8.03 34.49
CA GLN A 428 32.21 9.13 34.40
C GLN A 428 33.26 8.95 35.49
#